data_AF-A0A1V3FXE4-F1
#
_entry.id   AF-A0A1V3FXE4-F1
#
_cell.length_a   1.000
_cell.length_b   1.000
_cell.length_c   1.000
_cell.angle_alpha   90.00
_cell.angle_beta   90.00
_cell.angle_gamma   90.00
#
_symmetry.space_group_name_H-M   'P 1'
#
loop_
_entity.id
_entity.type
_entity.pdbx_description
1 polymer ?
#
loop_
_entity_poly.entity_id
_entity_poly.type
_entity_poly.pdbx_seq_one_letter_code
_entity_poly.pdbx_strand_id
1 'polypeptide(L)'
;MKKAVMTSFFVFLIALTVALFSETKWLTFINVSFYIAQPLVIIGGFRFIYEKGFFDVTISSFKRLFRSPVERYMADEQRDDASKKQWGATLFFAGLVVTGATLIFSYMN
;
A
#
# COMPACT_ATOMS: atom_id res chain seq x y z
N MET A 1 -9.80 -8.50 14.57
CA MET A 1 -8.67 -7.91 15.33
C MET A 1 -7.73 -8.94 15.95
N LYS A 2 -8.20 -9.90 16.77
CA LYS A 2 -7.35 -10.93 17.41
C LYS A 2 -6.37 -11.64 16.44
N LYS A 3 -6.85 -12.07 15.26
CA LYS A 3 -6.01 -12.75 14.27
C LYS A 3 -4.87 -11.86 13.75
N ALA A 4 -5.16 -10.62 13.38
CA ALA A 4 -4.15 -9.68 12.88
C ALA A 4 -3.09 -9.34 13.94
N VAL A 5 -3.51 -9.13 15.19
CA VAL A 5 -2.60 -8.89 16.31
C VAL A 5 -1.69 -10.10 16.54
N MET A 6 -2.25 -11.31 16.49
CA MET A 6 -1.45 -12.54 16.59
C MET A 6 -0.45 -12.66 15.43
N THR A 7 -0.86 -12.39 14.19
CA THR A 7 0.04 -12.42 13.04
C THR A 7 1.19 -11.42 13.20
N SER A 8 0.91 -10.17 13.61
CA SER A 8 1.95 -9.17 13.87
C SER A 8 2.91 -9.60 14.99
N PHE A 9 2.38 -10.23 16.04
CA PHE A 9 3.20 -10.74 17.15
C PHE A 9 4.12 -11.89 16.72
N PHE A 10 3.64 -12.81 15.87
CA PHE A 10 4.47 -13.86 15.29
C PHE A 10 5.55 -13.30 14.37
N VAL A 11 5.22 -12.34 13.50
CA VAL A 11 6.21 -11.67 12.64
C VAL A 11 7.31 -11.00 13.48
N PHE A 12 6.92 -10.31 14.55
CA PHE A 12 7.85 -9.69 15.49
C PHE A 12 8.76 -10.72 16.17
N LEU A 13 8.20 -11.82 16.69
CA LEU A 13 8.99 -12.86 17.35
C LEU A 13 9.98 -13.52 16.39
N ILE A 14 9.57 -13.84 15.17
CA ILE A 14 10.45 -14.44 14.16
C ILE A 14 11.61 -13.49 13.83
N ALA A 15 11.31 -12.21 13.57
CA ALA A 15 12.34 -11.21 13.29
C ALA A 15 13.30 -11.02 14.47
N LEU A 16 12.78 -11.02 15.71
CA LEU A 16 13.58 -10.89 16.92
C LEU A 16 14.48 -12.11 17.13
N THR A 17 13.98 -13.32 16.94
CA THR A 17 14.79 -14.54 17.05
C THR A 17 15.94 -14.53 16.05
N VAL A 18 15.67 -14.23 14.77
CA VAL A 18 16.72 -14.18 13.74
C VAL A 18 17.75 -13.09 14.05
N ALA A 19 17.30 -11.95 14.57
CA ALA A 19 18.19 -10.86 14.97
C ALA A 19 19.12 -11.22 16.14
N LEU A 20 18.66 -12.02 17.12
CA LEU A 20 19.46 -12.40 18.29
C LEU A 20 20.68 -13.27 17.94
N PHE A 21 20.61 -14.03 16.85
CA PHE A 21 21.70 -14.88 16.34
C PHE A 21 22.59 -14.17 15.29
N SER A 22 22.33 -12.90 15.00
CA SER A 22 23.11 -12.10 14.06
C SER A 22 24.13 -11.21 14.78
N GLU A 23 25.28 -11.00 14.14
CA GLU A 23 26.27 -10.00 14.59
C GLU A 23 25.71 -8.58 14.48
N THR A 24 24.92 -8.30 13.44
CA THR A 24 24.26 -7.02 13.21
C THR A 24 22.80 -7.04 13.67
N LYS A 25 22.58 -7.26 14.98
CA LYS A 25 21.27 -7.50 15.60
C LYS A 25 20.16 -6.55 15.11
N TRP A 26 20.36 -5.23 15.25
CA TRP A 26 19.33 -4.24 14.89
C TRP A 26 19.06 -4.18 13.39
N LEU A 27 20.11 -4.24 12.57
CA LEU A 27 19.97 -4.19 11.11
C LEU A 27 19.26 -5.44 10.59
N THR A 28 19.62 -6.62 11.11
CA THR A 28 18.97 -7.88 10.77
C THR A 28 17.51 -7.90 11.22
N PHE A 29 17.20 -7.37 12.42
CA PHE A 29 15.82 -7.25 12.88
C PHE A 29 14.96 -6.42 11.93
N ILE A 30 15.45 -5.22 11.56
CA ILE A 30 14.76 -4.32 10.64
C ILE A 30 14.56 -5.02 9.28
N ASN A 31 15.62 -5.59 8.71
CA ASN A 31 15.55 -6.23 7.39
C ASN A 31 14.58 -7.42 7.38
N VAL A 32 14.68 -8.32 8.35
CA VAL A 32 13.81 -9.52 8.42
C VAL A 32 12.36 -9.13 8.64
N SER A 33 12.08 -8.18 9.53
CA SER A 33 10.72 -7.68 9.73
C SER A 33 10.16 -7.04 8.46
N PHE A 34 10.97 -6.29 7.71
CA PHE A 34 10.57 -5.69 6.43
C PHE A 34 10.28 -6.74 5.35
N TYR A 35 11.16 -7.73 5.19
CA TYR A 35 10.99 -8.81 4.21
C TYR A 35 9.76 -9.67 4.49
N ILE A 36 9.43 -9.93 5.75
CA ILE A 36 8.23 -10.68 6.12
C ILE A 36 6.97 -9.82 5.95
N ALA A 37 7.05 -8.52 6.25
CA ALA A 37 5.93 -7.60 6.12
C ALA A 37 5.55 -7.32 4.66
N GLN A 38 6.53 -7.24 3.74
CA GLN A 38 6.30 -6.96 2.32
C GLN A 38 5.23 -7.84 1.65
N PRO A 39 5.33 -9.19 1.65
CA PRO A 39 4.31 -10.03 1.03
C PRO A 39 2.94 -9.89 1.71
N LEU A 40 2.90 -9.69 3.04
CA LEU A 40 1.65 -9.49 3.78
C LEU A 40 0.96 -8.18 3.36
N VAL A 41 1.72 -7.10 3.20
CA VAL A 41 1.21 -5.80 2.73
C VAL A 41 0.77 -5.88 1.29
N ILE A 42 1.52 -6.57 0.42
CA ILE A 42 1.16 -6.78 -0.98
C ILE A 42 -0.16 -7.55 -1.07
N ILE A 43 -0.28 -8.70 -0.39
CA ILE A 43 -1.51 -9.51 -0.40
C ILE A 43 -2.69 -8.73 0.19
N GLY A 44 -2.48 -8.05 1.33
CA GLY A 44 -3.50 -7.22 1.96
C GLY A 44 -3.94 -6.06 1.05
N GLY A 45 -3.00 -5.45 0.35
CA GLY A 45 -3.23 -4.38 -0.62
C GLY A 45 -4.01 -4.86 -1.83
N PHE A 46 -3.60 -5.96 -2.46
CA PHE A 46 -4.34 -6.57 -3.57
C PHE A 46 -5.76 -6.97 -3.16
N ARG A 47 -5.91 -7.57 -1.98
CA ARG A 47 -7.23 -7.91 -1.44
C ARG A 47 -8.09 -6.67 -1.20
N PHE A 48 -7.51 -5.62 -0.63
CA PHE A 48 -8.20 -4.35 -0.42
C PHE A 48 -8.65 -3.72 -1.74
N ILE A 49 -7.79 -3.74 -2.74
CA ILE A 49 -8.09 -3.27 -4.09
C ILE A 49 -9.23 -4.07 -4.71
N TYR A 50 -9.17 -5.40 -4.62
CA TYR A 50 -10.15 -6.32 -5.20
C TYR A 50 -11.51 -6.22 -4.51
N GLU A 51 -11.57 -6.19 -3.18
CA GLU A 51 -12.82 -6.16 -2.42
C GLU A 51 -13.47 -4.78 -2.37
N LYS A 52 -12.69 -3.69 -2.37
CA LYS A 52 -13.23 -2.32 -2.23
C LYS A 52 -13.24 -1.50 -3.51
N GLY A 53 -12.83 -2.07 -4.65
CA GLY A 53 -12.82 -1.35 -5.92
C GLY A 53 -11.90 -0.13 -5.88
N PHE A 54 -10.71 -0.26 -5.28
CA PHE A 54 -9.77 0.87 -5.20
C PHE A 54 -9.43 1.43 -6.59
N PHE A 55 -9.33 0.53 -7.57
CA PHE A 55 -9.14 0.92 -8.95
C PHE A 55 -10.38 1.56 -9.57
N ASP A 56 -11.59 1.44 -9.03
CA ASP A 56 -12.77 2.13 -9.60
C ASP A 56 -12.63 3.64 -9.48
N VAL A 57 -12.07 4.15 -8.38
CA VAL A 57 -11.79 5.59 -8.21
C VAL A 57 -10.67 6.04 -9.14
N THR A 58 -9.60 5.24 -9.25
CA THR A 58 -8.47 5.53 -10.14
C THR A 58 -8.90 5.49 -11.61
N ILE A 59 -9.65 4.46 -12.02
CA ILE A 59 -10.23 4.28 -13.36
C ILE A 59 -11.24 5.38 -13.64
N SER A 60 -12.10 5.74 -12.69
CA SER A 60 -13.04 6.86 -12.84
C SER A 60 -12.29 8.17 -13.08
N SER A 61 -11.20 8.40 -12.34
CA SER A 61 -10.35 9.58 -12.51
C SER A 61 -9.60 9.55 -13.85
N PHE A 62 -9.10 8.39 -14.27
CA PHE A 62 -8.45 8.21 -15.57
C PHE A 62 -9.45 8.43 -16.71
N LYS A 63 -10.63 7.83 -16.63
CA LYS A 63 -11.73 8.01 -17.58
C LYS A 63 -12.20 9.46 -17.62
N ARG A 64 -12.12 10.20 -16.50
CA ARG A 64 -12.37 11.65 -16.42
C ARG A 64 -11.25 12.46 -17.06
N LEU A 65 -9.99 12.07 -16.88
CA LEU A 65 -8.82 12.75 -17.44
C LEU A 65 -8.76 12.59 -18.97
N PHE A 66 -9.01 11.37 -19.46
CA PHE A 66 -9.03 11.00 -20.87
C PHE A 66 -10.41 11.20 -21.54
N ARG A 67 -11.37 11.85 -20.87
CA ARG A 67 -12.70 12.11 -21.44
C ARG A 67 -12.63 13.17 -22.54
N SER A 68 -13.39 12.96 -23.61
CA SER A 68 -13.50 13.91 -24.71
C SER A 68 -14.11 15.24 -24.23
N PRO A 69 -13.76 16.39 -24.86
CA PRO A 69 -14.29 17.70 -24.48
C PRO A 69 -15.82 17.78 -24.51
N VAL A 70 -16.47 17.01 -25.40
CA VAL A 70 -17.93 16.99 -25.60
C VAL A 70 -18.67 16.37 -24.40
N GLU A 71 -18.08 15.37 -23.75
CA GLU A 71 -18.68 14.69 -22.59
C GLU A 71 -18.43 15.40 -21.25
N ARG A 72 -17.62 16.47 -21.23
CA ARG A 72 -17.39 17.26 -20.00
C ARG A 72 -18.58 18.18 -19.69
N TYR A 73 -19.22 18.76 -20.70
CA TYR A 73 -20.32 19.72 -20.51
C TYR A 73 -21.59 19.11 -19.92
N MET A 74 -21.87 17.83 -20.18
CA MET A 74 -23.08 17.14 -19.67
C MET A 74 -22.92 16.60 -18.24
N ALA A 75 -21.70 16.58 -17.69
CA ALA A 75 -21.39 15.87 -16.44
C ALA A 75 -21.10 16.79 -15.25
N ASP A 76 -21.00 18.10 -15.46
CA ASP A 76 -20.73 19.07 -14.39
C ASP A 76 -21.98 19.43 -13.56
N GLU A 77 -23.18 19.03 -13.97
CA GLU A 77 -24.42 19.24 -13.19
C GLU A 77 -24.61 18.26 -12.02
N GLN A 78 -23.76 17.23 -11.86
CA GLN A 78 -24.08 16.08 -11.00
C GLN A 78 -23.03 15.75 -9.90
N ARG A 79 -22.17 16.70 -9.49
CA ARG A 79 -20.88 16.38 -8.85
C ARG A 79 -20.61 16.87 -7.41
N ASP A 80 -21.61 17.11 -6.58
CA ASP A 80 -21.35 17.66 -5.23
C ASP A 80 -21.02 16.63 -4.11
N ASP A 81 -21.22 15.32 -4.28
CA ASP A 81 -21.21 14.39 -3.12
C ASP A 81 -19.96 13.50 -2.92
N ALA A 82 -18.94 13.56 -3.78
CA ALA A 82 -17.87 12.53 -3.79
C ALA A 82 -16.62 12.83 -2.90
N SER A 83 -16.57 13.94 -2.16
CA SER A 83 -15.32 14.42 -1.54
C SER A 83 -14.91 13.75 -0.21
N LYS A 84 -15.74 12.86 0.39
CA LYS A 84 -15.58 12.50 1.81
C LYS A 84 -14.76 11.23 2.16
N LYS A 85 -14.21 10.47 1.20
CA LYS A 85 -13.67 9.11 1.49
C LYS A 85 -12.24 8.80 1.01
N GLN A 86 -11.46 9.82 0.63
CA GLN A 86 -10.18 9.63 -0.10
C GLN A 86 -8.93 9.45 0.78
N TRP A 87 -8.97 9.79 2.08
CA TRP A 87 -7.77 9.90 2.92
C TRP A 87 -7.06 8.57 3.26
N GLY A 88 -7.77 7.44 3.24
CA GLY A 88 -7.16 6.13 3.54
C GLY A 88 -6.30 5.55 2.41
N ALA A 89 -6.54 6.01 1.18
CA ALA A 89 -5.89 5.54 -0.03
C ALA A 89 -4.43 5.97 -0.14
N THR A 90 -4.21 7.28 -0.04
CA THR A 90 -2.91 7.93 -0.30
C THR A 90 -1.83 7.43 0.65
N LEU A 91 -2.17 7.21 1.93
CA LEU A 91 -1.24 6.71 2.94
C LEU A 91 -0.83 5.24 2.71
N PHE A 92 -1.73 4.41 2.16
CA PHE A 92 -1.44 3.00 1.88
C PHE A 92 -0.41 2.85 0.75
N PHE A 93 -0.50 3.69 -0.28
CA PHE A 93 0.45 3.65 -1.41
C PHE A 93 1.76 4.36 -1.13
N ALA A 94 1.83 5.28 -0.17
CA ALA A 94 3.08 5.93 0.23
C ALA A 94 4.15 4.90 0.64
N GLY A 95 3.77 3.88 1.42
CA GLY A 95 4.69 2.80 1.81
C GLY A 95 5.21 1.97 0.63
N LEU A 96 4.35 1.72 -0.37
CA LEU A 96 4.72 0.96 -1.57
C LEU A 96 5.64 1.79 -2.48
N VAL A 97 5.37 3.09 -2.64
CA VAL A 97 6.21 4.03 -3.40
C VAL A 97 7.59 4.17 -2.76
N VAL A 98 7.65 4.34 -1.44
CA VAL A 98 8.92 4.41 -0.70
C VAL A 98 9.70 3.13 -0.89
N THR A 99 9.07 1.96 -0.68
CA THR A 99 9.74 0.66 -0.83
C THR A 99 10.25 0.42 -2.26
N GLY A 100 9.46 0.80 -3.27
CA GLY A 100 9.85 0.72 -4.67
C GLY A 100 11.04 1.64 -4.98
N ALA A 101 11.03 2.87 -4.48
CA ALA A 101 12.14 3.80 -4.62
C ALA A 101 13.42 3.27 -3.97
N THR A 102 13.34 2.68 -2.78
CA THR A 102 14.50 2.10 -2.10
C THR A 102 15.09 0.93 -2.88
N LEU A 103 14.26 0.07 -3.46
CA LEU A 103 14.72 -1.05 -4.29
C LEU A 103 15.40 -0.58 -5.59
N ILE A 104 14.87 0.46 -6.23
CA ILE A 104 15.48 1.06 -7.43
C ILE A 104 16.84 1.65 -7.08
N PHE A 105 16.94 2.42 -5.99
CA PHE A 105 18.21 2.97 -5.53
C PHE A 105 19.22 1.89 -5.14
N SER A 106 18.76 0.82 -4.49
CA SER A 106 19.60 -0.33 -4.12
C SER A 106 20.12 -1.11 -5.33
N TYR A 107 19.43 -1.08 -6.48
CA TYR A 107 19.86 -1.75 -7.71
C TYR A 107 20.81 -0.88 -8.54
N MET A 108 20.75 0.44 -8.38
CA MET A 108 21.57 1.41 -9.11
C MET A 108 22.93 1.69 -8.44
N ASN A 109 23.17 1.19 -7.23
CA ASN A 109 24.42 1.31 -6.47
C ASN A 109 25.11 -0.04 -6.36
#